data_AF-F3FXT2-F1
#
_entry.id   AF-F3FXT2-F1
#
_cell.length_a   1.000
_cell.length_b   1.000
_cell.length_c   1.000
_cell.angle_alpha   90.00
_cell.angle_beta   90.00
_cell.angle_gamma   90.00
#
_symmetry.space_group_name_H-M   'P 1'
#
loop_
_entity.id
_entity.type
_entity.pdbx_description
1 polymer ?
#
loop_
_entity_poly.entity_id
_entity_poly.type
_entity_poly.pdbx_seq_one_letter_code
_entity_poly.pdbx_strand_id
1 'polypeptide(L)' 'VLHAPQVGLDDHFFELGGHSLLAVQLVSCLRQRFEVEVALGDLFMHPTICELAASCHSGLS' A
#
# COMPACT_ATOMS: atom_id res chain seq x y z
N VAL A 1 -3.36 -8.64 6.84
CA VAL A 1 -3.99 -7.31 6.70
C VAL A 1 -5.42 -7.46 6.18
N LEU A 2 -5.66 -7.76 4.89
CA LEU A 2 -7.02 -7.79 4.32
C LEU A 2 -7.80 -9.11 4.48
N HIS A 3 -7.18 -10.21 4.88
CA HIS A 3 -7.80 -11.56 4.95
C HIS A 3 -8.56 -11.98 3.67
N ALA A 4 -8.20 -11.42 2.51
CA ALA A 4 -8.74 -11.81 1.22
C ALA A 4 -8.01 -13.05 0.67
N PRO A 5 -8.71 -14.01 0.05
CA PRO A 5 -8.12 -15.24 -0.47
C PRO A 5 -7.18 -14.99 -1.67
N GLN A 6 -7.41 -13.93 -2.44
CA GLN A 6 -6.55 -13.47 -3.52
C GLN A 6 -6.66 -11.95 -3.63
N VAL A 7 -5.55 -11.29 -3.98
CA VAL A 7 -5.47 -9.84 -4.19
C VAL A 7 -4.76 -9.61 -5.53
N GLY A 8 -5.45 -8.96 -6.46
CA GLY A 8 -4.91 -8.49 -7.73
C GLY A 8 -4.07 -7.22 -7.58
N LEU A 9 -3.26 -6.91 -8.60
CA LEU A 9 -2.39 -5.73 -8.58
C LEU A 9 -3.18 -4.41 -8.69
N ASP A 10 -4.32 -4.47 -9.35
CA ASP A 10 -5.23 -3.34 -9.57
C ASP A 10 -6.42 -3.34 -8.61
N ASP A 11 -6.45 -4.27 -7.65
CA ASP A 11 -7.51 -4.30 -6.64
C ASP A 11 -7.34 -3.15 -5.66
N HIS A 12 -8.43 -2.38 -5.48
CA HIS A 12 -8.43 -1.23 -4.60
C HIS A 12 -8.43 -1.67 -3.13
N PHE A 13 -7.40 -1.29 -2.38
CA PHE A 13 -7.18 -1.70 -0.99
C PHE A 13 -8.42 -1.51 -0.10
N PHE A 14 -9.09 -0.36 -0.24
CA PHE A 14 -10.26 -0.03 0.58
C PHE A 14 -11.54 -0.77 0.13
N GLU A 15 -11.64 -1.18 -1.14
CA GLU A 15 -12.79 -1.96 -1.62
C GLU A 15 -12.68 -3.42 -1.15
N LEU A 16 -11.45 -3.91 -0.96
CA LEU A 16 -11.17 -5.21 -0.33
C LEU A 16 -11.38 -5.22 1.20
N GLY A 17 -11.94 -4.17 1.78
CA GLY A 17 -12.18 -4.05 3.23
C GLY A 17 -11.02 -3.44 4.02
N GLY A 18 -10.05 -2.83 3.35
CA GLY A 18 -8.98 -2.07 3.97
C GLY A 18 -9.50 -0.84 4.71
N HIS A 19 -8.89 -0.53 5.86
CA HIS A 19 -9.24 0.63 6.68
C HIS A 19 -7.98 1.22 7.35
N SER A 20 -8.11 2.37 8.02
CA SER A 20 -6.97 3.16 8.50
C SER A 20 -5.95 2.37 9.35
N LEU A 21 -6.40 1.50 10.24
CA LEU A 21 -5.50 0.64 11.03
C LEU A 21 -4.74 -0.35 10.15
N LEU A 22 -5.42 -1.00 9.21
CA LEU A 22 -4.81 -1.92 8.25
C LEU A 22 -3.83 -1.19 7.32
N ALA A 23 -4.15 0.03 6.92
CA ALA A 23 -3.28 0.90 6.13
C ALA A 23 -1.99 1.26 6.89
N VAL A 24 -2.10 1.65 8.17
CA VAL A 24 -0.94 1.92 9.04
C VAL A 24 -0.06 0.67 9.18
N GLN A 25 -0.67 -0.50 9.37
CA GLN A 25 0.05 -1.77 9.44
C GLN A 25 0.75 -2.12 8.13
N LEU A 26 0.08 -1.93 6.98
CA LEU A 26 0.64 -2.16 5.66
C LEU A 26 1.86 -1.27 5.41
N VAL A 27 1.73 0.05 5.64
CA VAL A 27 2.82 1.01 5.46
C VAL A 27 4.01 0.68 6.35
N SER A 28 3.77 0.33 7.61
CA SER A 28 4.83 -0.07 8.55
C SER A 28 5.56 -1.33 8.05
N CYS A 29 4.81 -2.31 7.54
CA CYS A 29 5.34 -3.53 6.97
C CYS A 29 6.18 -3.26 5.70
N LEU A 30 5.73 -2.37 4.81
CA LEU A 30 6.45 -2.01 3.59
C LEU A 30 7.81 -1.39 3.91
N ARG A 31 7.84 -0.42 4.84
CA ARG A 31 9.08 0.21 5.33
C ARG A 31 10.06 -0.81 5.89
N GLN A 32 9.58 -1.75 6.70
CA GLN A 32 10.43 -2.77 7.33
C GLN A 32 10.97 -3.83 6.36
N ARG A 33 10.21 -4.18 5.32
CA ARG A 33 10.57 -5.27 4.39
C ARG A 33 11.33 -4.82 3.16
N PHE A 34 11.07 -3.61 2.68
CA PHE A 34 11.59 -3.13 1.40
C PHE A 34 12.44 -1.88 1.53
N GLU A 35 12.65 -1.36 2.75
CA GLU A 35 13.45 -0.16 3.02
C GLU A 35 12.97 1.07 2.21
N VAL A 36 11.67 1.11 1.88
CA VAL A 36 11.03 2.20 1.13
C VAL A 36 10.38 3.21 2.07
N GLU A 37 10.47 4.50 1.72
CA GLU A 37 9.69 5.55 2.36
C GLU A 37 8.31 5.65 1.71
N VAL A 38 7.31 5.02 2.34
CA VAL A 38 5.90 5.16 1.95
C VAL A 38 5.17 5.92 3.04
N ALA A 39 4.54 7.04 2.73
CA ALA A 39 3.66 7.77 3.63
C ALA A 39 2.25 7.15 3.65
N LEU A 40 1.52 7.32 4.74
CA LEU A 40 0.13 6.84 4.82
C LEU A 40 -0.75 7.50 3.74
N GLY A 41 -0.52 8.78 3.46
CA GLY A 41 -1.23 9.51 2.42
C GLY A 41 -1.04 8.92 1.02
N ASP A 42 0.10 8.29 0.76
CA ASP A 42 0.38 7.70 -0.55
C ASP A 42 -0.57 6.55 -0.87
N LEU A 43 -0.95 5.75 0.13
CA LEU A 43 -1.95 4.68 -0.05
C LEU A 43 -3.36 5.23 -0.32
N PHE A 44 -3.68 6.43 0.17
CA PHE A 44 -4.96 7.07 -0.15
C PHE A 44 -4.97 7.66 -1.56
N MET A 45 -3.83 8.15 -2.05
CA MET A 45 -3.71 8.66 -3.43
C MET A 45 -3.52 7.54 -4.46
N HIS A 46 -2.90 6.43 -4.05
CA HIS A 46 -2.54 5.29 -4.89
C HIS A 46 -3.05 3.99 -4.21
N PRO A 47 -4.36 3.74 -4.28
CA PRO A 47 -5.02 2.70 -3.48
C PRO A 47 -4.82 1.27 -4.02
N THR A 48 -4.22 1.11 -5.20
CA THR A 48 -3.85 -0.19 -5.77
C THR A 48 -2.36 -0.49 -5.58
N ILE A 49 -1.97 -1.76 -5.70
CA ILE A 49 -0.56 -2.17 -5.59
C ILE A 49 0.25 -1.58 -6.75
N CYS A 50 -0.29 -1.62 -7.98
CA CYS A 50 0.33 -1.04 -9.17
C CYS A 50 0.66 0.44 -8.98
N GLU A 51 -0.32 1.24 -8.57
CA GLU A 51 -0.14 2.69 -8.42
C GLU A 51 0.82 3.02 -7.27
N LEU A 52 0.71 2.31 -6.14
CA LEU A 52 1.58 2.54 -4.98
C LEU A 52 3.04 2.18 -5.30
N ALA A 53 3.28 1.09 -6.02
CA ALA A 53 4.62 0.71 -6.43
C ALA A 53 5.23 1.72 -7.41
N ALA A 54 4.41 2.26 -8.33
CA ALA A 54 4.85 3.29 -9.26
C ALA A 54 5.24 4.59 -8.54
N SER A 55 4.50 4.99 -7.50
CA SER A 55 4.82 6.22 -6.74
C SER A 55 6.09 6.08 -5.89
N CYS A 56 6.42 4.88 -5.41
CA CYS A 56 7.65 4.60 -4.66
C CYS A 56 8.93 4.81 -5.49
N HIS A 57 8.87 4.61 -6.81
CA HIS A 57 10.05 4.75 -7.70
C HIS A 57 10.50 6.21 -7.85
N SER A 58 9.65 7.17 -7.49
CA SER A 58 9.92 8.61 -7.59
C SER A 58 10.77 9.17 -6.43
N GLY A 59 10.95 8.40 -5.34
CA GLY A 59 11.62 8.84 -4.11
C GLY A 59 13.09 8.44 -3.98
N LEU A 60 13.64 7.63 -4.90
CA LEU A 60 15.03 7.16 -4.90
C LEU A 60 15.95 8.10 -5.70
N SER A 61 15.95 9.40 -5.38
CA SER A 61 16.90 10.36 -5.93
C SER A 61 18.07 10.65 -5.00
#